data_AF-A0A7M7RCN4-F1
#
_entry.id   AF-A0A7M7RCN4-F1
#
_cell.length_a   1.000
_cell.length_b   1.000
_cell.length_c   1.000
_cell.angle_alpha   90.00
_cell.angle_beta   90.00
_cell.angle_gamma   90.00
#
_symmetry.space_group_name_H-M   'P 1'
#
loop_
_entity.id
_entity.type
_entity.pdbx_description
1 polymer ?
#
loop_
_entity_poly.entity_id
_entity_poly.type
_entity_poly.pdbx_seq_one_letter_code
_entity_poly.pdbx_strand_id
1 'polypeptide(L)'
;MGNTWSYMREWWSPDKVILLKSPEGGALLIDAAVRQTLLIKIFSVQEKMGYCGIHSAALLMSAIYFGKKFPLPADQSDCDVSEVPYRDTNMFSFEQTTRVVNHEEVLKRGATLLEIQRLFQAHGVPTTKVYTKDVDVDTFRSRAIEALSHCDSSQGVLVNYLYTWKSDSGVVRLGHFSPLAAYHRDTDRFLLLDTWYEGRVEWVETNEMFELMNTSDPDSDITRGFLISGLEE
;
A
#
# COMPACT_ATOMS: atom_id res chain seq x y z
N MET A 1 -1.99 31.29 1.48
CA MET A 1 -1.00 30.52 2.28
C MET A 1 -1.61 30.30 3.65
N GLY A 2 -2.56 29.36 3.74
CA GLY A 2 -3.23 29.01 5.00
C GLY A 2 -2.37 28.00 5.75
N ASN A 3 -2.36 28.10 7.08
CA ASN A 3 -1.55 27.31 8.00
C ASN A 3 -1.71 25.79 7.83
N THR A 4 -0.89 25.17 6.98
CA THR A 4 -0.67 23.71 6.94
C THR A 4 0.09 23.19 8.17
N TRP A 5 0.59 24.10 9.02
CA TRP A 5 1.49 23.78 10.13
C TRP A 5 0.80 23.42 11.46
N SER A 6 -0.51 23.66 11.61
CA SER A 6 -1.26 23.21 12.79
C SER A 6 -1.74 21.76 12.70
N TYR A 7 -1.79 21.18 11.49
CA TYR A 7 -2.19 19.78 11.25
C TYR A 7 -1.05 18.77 11.42
N MET A 8 0.21 19.21 11.30
CA MET A 8 1.39 18.34 11.35
C MET A 8 1.87 17.96 12.76
N ARG A 9 1.06 18.16 13.80
CA ARG A 9 1.50 18.02 15.20
C ARG A 9 1.30 16.61 15.79
N GLU A 10 0.50 15.73 15.18
CA GLU A 10 0.08 14.46 15.84
C GLU A 10 -0.28 13.33 14.85
N TRP A 11 0.70 12.73 14.19
CA TRP A 11 0.50 11.50 13.39
C TRP A 11 1.64 10.53 13.66
N TRP A 12 1.49 9.40 14.35
CA TRP A 12 0.37 8.75 15.07
C TRP A 12 -0.08 9.47 16.35
N SER A 13 -1.28 10.07 16.36
CA SER A 13 -2.02 10.13 17.64
C SER A 13 -2.58 8.73 17.90
N PRO A 14 -2.28 8.10 19.05
CA PRO A 14 -2.86 6.81 19.44
C PRO A 14 -4.40 6.78 19.35
N ASP A 15 -5.03 7.95 19.40
CA ASP A 15 -6.49 8.10 19.44
C ASP A 15 -7.17 8.09 18.05
N LYS A 16 -6.40 8.16 16.95
CA LYS A 16 -6.94 8.26 15.58
C LYS A 16 -6.81 6.99 14.76
N VAL A 17 -5.99 6.05 15.23
CA VAL A 17 -5.63 4.85 14.50
C VAL A 17 -6.20 3.63 15.22
N ILE A 18 -6.93 2.80 14.48
CA ILE A 18 -7.49 1.56 15.02
C ILE A 18 -6.64 0.40 14.50
N LEU A 19 -5.83 -0.19 15.38
CA LEU A 19 -5.01 -1.35 15.01
C LEU A 19 -5.91 -2.55 14.69
N LEU A 20 -5.61 -3.29 13.62
CA LEU A 20 -6.38 -4.48 13.24
C LEU A 20 -6.44 -5.52 14.37
N LYS A 21 -5.38 -5.62 15.18
CA LYS A 21 -5.30 -6.56 16.30
C LYS A 21 -6.13 -6.14 17.52
N SER A 22 -6.72 -4.94 17.54
CA SER A 22 -7.65 -4.55 18.60
C SER A 22 -9.04 -5.18 18.37
N PRO A 23 -9.88 -5.35 19.41
CA PRO A 23 -11.25 -5.84 19.24
C PRO A 23 -12.07 -5.00 18.25
N GLU A 24 -11.91 -3.68 18.30
CA GLU A 24 -12.56 -2.74 17.37
C GLU A 24 -12.05 -2.93 15.94
N GLY A 25 -10.73 -2.99 15.73
CA GLY A 25 -10.15 -3.17 14.40
C GLY A 25 -10.51 -4.50 13.75
N GLY A 26 -10.62 -5.56 14.56
CA GLY A 26 -11.14 -6.86 14.11
C GLY A 26 -12.61 -6.79 13.69
N ALA A 27 -13.44 -6.09 14.46
CA ALA A 27 -14.85 -5.88 14.11
C ALA A 27 -15.01 -5.11 12.80
N LEU A 28 -14.21 -4.05 12.59
CA LEU A 28 -14.21 -3.30 11.32
C LEU A 28 -13.85 -4.18 10.11
N LEU A 29 -12.98 -5.20 10.27
CA LEU A 29 -12.63 -6.12 9.18
C LEU A 29 -13.75 -7.13 8.89
N ILE A 30 -14.50 -7.53 9.91
CA ILE A 30 -15.68 -8.39 9.77
C ILE A 30 -16.78 -7.64 9.02
N ASP A 31 -17.01 -6.38 9.38
CA ASP A 31 -18.06 -5.52 8.82
C ASP A 31 -17.61 -4.74 7.56
N ALA A 32 -16.37 -4.94 7.10
CA ALA A 32 -15.81 -4.24 5.95
C ALA A 32 -16.66 -4.47 4.68
N ALA A 33 -16.93 -3.39 3.94
CA ALA A 33 -17.71 -3.45 2.71
C ALA A 33 -16.97 -4.21 1.60
N VAL A 34 -15.63 -4.06 1.54
CA VAL A 34 -14.75 -4.78 0.61
C VAL A 34 -13.47 -5.17 1.33
N ARG A 35 -12.88 -6.33 0.97
CA ARG A 35 -11.62 -6.82 1.54
C ARG A 35 -10.87 -7.77 0.60
N GLN A 36 -9.54 -7.76 0.70
CA GLN A 36 -8.59 -8.59 -0.04
C GLN A 36 -8.02 -9.68 0.87
N THR A 37 -8.75 -10.79 1.04
CA THR A 37 -8.41 -11.83 2.01
C THR A 37 -7.05 -12.48 1.74
N LEU A 38 -6.70 -12.76 0.48
CA LEU A 38 -5.39 -13.32 0.12
C LEU A 38 -4.25 -12.36 0.49
N LEU A 39 -4.40 -11.07 0.18
CA LEU A 39 -3.40 -10.04 0.52
C LEU A 39 -3.18 -9.92 2.02
N ILE A 40 -4.26 -9.92 2.82
CA ILE A 40 -4.18 -9.91 4.29
C ILE A 40 -3.47 -11.17 4.80
N LYS A 41 -3.76 -12.33 4.20
CA LYS A 41 -3.20 -13.63 4.62
C LYS A 41 -1.70 -13.75 4.37
N ILE A 42 -1.20 -13.22 3.24
CA ILE A 42 0.22 -13.27 2.87
C ILE A 42 1.03 -12.09 3.43
N PHE A 43 0.37 -11.14 4.09
CA PHE A 43 1.02 -9.93 4.54
C PHE A 43 2.24 -10.23 5.43
N SER A 44 3.34 -9.55 5.11
CA SER A 44 4.54 -9.50 5.93
C SER A 44 5.11 -8.09 5.86
N VAL A 45 6.05 -7.80 6.76
CA VAL A 45 6.82 -6.55 6.71
C VAL A 45 8.00 -6.66 5.74
N GLN A 46 8.54 -5.52 5.32
CA GLN A 46 9.76 -5.46 4.53
C GLN A 46 10.95 -5.99 5.35
N GLU A 47 11.86 -6.71 4.69
CA GLU A 47 13.09 -7.22 5.32
C GLU A 47 14.23 -6.20 5.27
N LYS A 48 14.24 -5.34 4.25
CA LYS A 48 15.31 -4.34 4.04
C LYS A 48 14.78 -2.92 4.13
N MET A 49 15.60 -2.02 4.69
CA MET A 49 15.32 -0.58 4.62
C MET A 49 15.34 -0.11 3.15
N GLY A 50 14.45 0.81 2.79
CA GLY A 50 14.28 1.30 1.42
C GLY A 50 13.44 0.40 0.50
N TYR A 51 13.05 -0.80 0.94
CA TYR A 51 12.32 -1.76 0.10
C TYR A 51 10.80 -1.67 0.19
N CYS A 52 10.22 -0.73 0.94
CA CYS A 52 8.77 -0.66 1.14
C CYS A 52 7.96 -0.72 -0.18
N GLY A 53 8.40 -0.03 -1.23
CA GLY A 53 7.77 -0.08 -2.54
C GLY A 53 7.93 -1.44 -3.25
N ILE A 54 9.13 -2.03 -3.19
CA ILE A 54 9.43 -3.34 -3.78
C ILE A 54 8.63 -4.45 -3.08
N HIS A 55 8.58 -4.39 -1.75
CA HIS A 55 7.85 -5.34 -0.92
C HIS A 55 6.34 -5.22 -1.12
N SER A 56 5.81 -4.00 -1.14
CA SER A 56 4.40 -3.76 -1.44
C SER A 56 3.99 -4.30 -2.81
N ALA A 57 4.86 -4.14 -3.82
CA ALA A 57 4.62 -4.72 -5.14
C ALA A 57 4.66 -6.25 -5.12
N ALA A 58 5.63 -6.84 -4.42
CA ALA A 58 5.74 -8.28 -4.26
C ALA A 58 4.50 -8.90 -3.57
N LEU A 59 3.95 -8.23 -2.55
CA LEU A 59 2.71 -8.62 -1.90
C LEU A 59 1.53 -8.63 -2.89
N LEU A 60 1.33 -7.54 -3.64
CA LEU A 60 0.22 -7.46 -4.61
C LEU A 60 0.38 -8.49 -5.75
N MET A 61 1.58 -8.67 -6.30
CA MET A 61 1.82 -9.69 -7.34
C MET A 61 1.61 -11.12 -6.82
N SER A 62 1.98 -11.38 -5.57
CA SER A 62 1.70 -12.67 -4.92
C SER A 62 0.21 -12.88 -4.67
N ALA A 63 -0.52 -11.84 -4.27
CA ALA A 63 -1.98 -11.90 -4.14
C ALA A 63 -2.64 -12.21 -5.49
N ILE A 64 -2.23 -11.56 -6.58
CA ILE A 64 -2.69 -11.86 -7.96
C ILE A 64 -2.38 -13.31 -8.33
N TYR A 65 -1.18 -13.82 -8.01
CA TYR A 65 -0.80 -15.21 -8.28
C TYR A 65 -1.71 -16.21 -7.56
N PHE A 66 -1.98 -16.00 -6.27
CA PHE A 66 -2.88 -16.85 -5.51
C PHE A 66 -4.34 -16.68 -5.96
N GLY A 67 -4.74 -15.48 -6.33
CA GLY A 67 -6.07 -15.15 -6.84
C GLY A 67 -6.47 -15.95 -8.07
N LYS A 68 -5.53 -16.19 -8.99
CA LYS A 68 -5.72 -17.08 -10.15
C LYS A 68 -6.02 -18.53 -9.76
N LYS A 69 -5.54 -18.99 -8.60
CA LYS A 69 -5.76 -20.35 -8.08
C LYS A 69 -6.98 -20.44 -7.16
N PHE A 70 -7.26 -19.37 -6.40
CA PHE A 70 -8.32 -19.28 -5.40
C PHE A 70 -9.19 -18.03 -5.65
N PRO A 71 -9.91 -17.97 -6.77
CA PRO A 71 -10.65 -16.77 -7.17
C PRO A 71 -11.89 -16.51 -6.31
N LEU A 72 -12.42 -17.54 -5.64
CA LEU A 72 -13.63 -17.42 -4.82
C LEU A 72 -13.26 -17.25 -3.34
N PRO A 73 -13.91 -16.31 -2.61
CA PRO A 73 -13.63 -16.09 -1.18
C PRO A 73 -13.76 -17.34 -0.31
N ALA A 74 -14.65 -18.28 -0.66
CA ALA A 74 -14.86 -19.52 0.07
C ALA A 74 -13.62 -20.44 0.05
N ASP A 75 -12.78 -20.35 -0.99
CA ASP A 75 -11.64 -21.24 -1.19
C ASP A 75 -10.33 -20.60 -0.68
N GLN A 76 -10.32 -19.28 -0.43
CA GLN A 76 -9.12 -18.55 -0.02
C GLN A 76 -8.64 -18.91 1.39
N SER A 77 -9.52 -19.46 2.24
CA SER A 77 -9.13 -20.05 3.53
C SER A 77 -8.15 -21.20 3.36
N ASP A 78 -8.26 -21.94 2.26
CA ASP A 78 -7.49 -23.16 1.99
C ASP A 78 -6.19 -22.88 1.24
N CYS A 79 -5.98 -21.63 0.79
CA CYS A 79 -4.75 -21.22 0.14
C CYS A 79 -3.54 -21.43 1.08
N ASP A 80 -2.67 -22.38 0.76
CA ASP A 80 -1.39 -22.53 1.44
C ASP A 80 -0.47 -21.37 1.04
N VAL A 81 0.02 -20.64 2.04
CA VAL A 81 0.88 -19.47 1.88
C VAL A 81 2.33 -19.76 2.33
N SER A 82 2.68 -21.04 2.50
CA SER A 82 4.05 -21.47 2.78
C SER A 82 5.04 -20.99 1.72
N GLU A 83 4.65 -21.04 0.44
CA GLU A 83 5.45 -20.63 -0.72
C GLU A 83 4.88 -19.39 -1.43
N VAL A 84 5.10 -18.21 -0.83
CA VAL A 84 4.81 -16.92 -1.47
C VAL A 84 5.80 -16.67 -2.62
N PRO A 85 5.34 -16.50 -3.88
CA PRO A 85 6.18 -16.50 -5.07
C PRO A 85 7.05 -15.24 -5.23
N TYR A 86 6.53 -14.08 -4.84
CA TYR A 86 7.26 -12.82 -4.85
C TYR A 86 7.50 -12.37 -3.42
N ARG A 87 8.77 -12.15 -3.08
CA ARG A 87 9.22 -11.60 -1.80
C ARG A 87 10.25 -10.54 -2.09
N ASP A 88 10.33 -9.53 -1.25
CA ASP A 88 11.33 -8.47 -1.40
C ASP A 88 12.78 -9.03 -1.46
N THR A 89 13.04 -10.16 -0.80
CA THR A 89 14.30 -10.93 -0.86
C THR A 89 14.61 -11.57 -2.21
N ASN A 90 13.61 -11.91 -3.03
CA ASN A 90 13.81 -12.51 -4.35
C ASN A 90 13.50 -11.55 -5.50
N MET A 91 12.90 -10.38 -5.25
CA MET A 91 12.48 -9.45 -6.31
C MET A 91 13.61 -9.08 -7.26
N PHE A 92 14.84 -8.93 -6.78
CA PHE A 92 16.01 -8.59 -7.61
C PHE A 92 16.73 -9.79 -8.25
N SER A 93 16.23 -11.03 -8.07
CA SER A 93 16.70 -12.19 -8.86
C SER A 93 15.99 -12.30 -10.22
N PHE A 94 14.86 -11.62 -10.39
CA PHE A 94 14.12 -11.58 -11.65
C PHE A 94 14.74 -10.56 -12.60
N GLU A 95 15.01 -10.99 -13.83
CA GLU A 95 15.52 -10.11 -14.89
C GLU A 95 14.54 -8.98 -15.22
N GLN A 96 13.23 -9.25 -15.13
CA GLN A 96 12.16 -8.28 -15.27
C GLN A 96 12.36 -7.08 -14.34
N THR A 97 12.70 -7.34 -13.07
CA THR A 97 12.92 -6.30 -12.06
C THR A 97 14.17 -5.48 -12.36
N THR A 98 15.31 -6.16 -12.58
CA THR A 98 16.61 -5.49 -12.72
C THR A 98 16.72 -4.65 -13.99
N ARG A 99 15.89 -4.92 -15.01
CA ARG A 99 15.79 -4.11 -16.24
C ARG A 99 15.11 -2.76 -16.03
N VAL A 100 14.26 -2.60 -15.00
CA VAL A 100 13.43 -1.39 -14.82
C VAL A 100 13.67 -0.65 -13.52
N VAL A 101 14.25 -1.31 -12.52
CA VAL A 101 14.62 -0.71 -11.23
C VAL A 101 16.07 -1.06 -10.88
N ASN A 102 16.87 -0.05 -10.55
CA ASN A 102 18.24 -0.24 -10.10
C ASN A 102 18.28 -0.59 -8.60
N HIS A 103 18.85 -1.74 -8.27
CA HIS A 103 18.93 -2.25 -6.91
C HIS A 103 19.73 -1.34 -5.97
N GLU A 104 20.88 -0.82 -6.41
CA GLU A 104 21.71 0.06 -5.58
C GLU A 104 21.02 1.39 -5.27
N GLU A 105 20.25 1.92 -6.23
CA GLU A 105 19.48 3.14 -6.03
C GLU A 105 18.31 2.93 -5.06
N VAL A 106 17.63 1.78 -5.14
CA VAL A 106 16.58 1.42 -4.17
C VAL A 106 17.13 1.33 -2.76
N LEU A 107 18.33 0.78 -2.57
CA LEU A 107 18.97 0.73 -1.26
C LEU A 107 19.32 2.12 -0.69
N LYS A 108 19.53 3.13 -1.55
CA LYS A 108 19.92 4.48 -1.15
C LYS A 108 18.72 5.39 -0.86
N ARG A 109 17.71 5.38 -1.75
CA ARG A 109 16.59 6.33 -1.72
C ARG A 109 15.19 5.69 -1.78
N GLY A 110 15.12 4.36 -1.88
CA GLY A 110 13.87 3.68 -2.18
C GLY A 110 13.47 3.84 -3.65
N ALA A 111 12.17 3.79 -3.94
CA ALA A 111 11.64 3.85 -5.28
C ALA A 111 10.55 4.92 -5.40
N THR A 112 10.48 5.58 -6.55
CA THR A 112 9.40 6.52 -6.89
C THR A 112 8.14 5.76 -7.33
N LEU A 113 7.00 6.45 -7.32
CA LEU A 113 5.72 5.89 -7.80
C LEU A 113 5.81 5.38 -9.25
N LEU A 114 6.58 6.05 -10.11
CA LEU A 114 6.82 5.64 -11.49
C LEU A 114 7.68 4.37 -11.58
N GLU A 115 8.71 4.23 -10.74
CA GLU A 115 9.54 3.02 -10.70
C GLU A 115 8.74 1.80 -10.26
N ILE A 116 7.83 1.97 -9.29
CA ILE A 116 6.93 0.88 -8.86
C ILE A 116 5.90 0.53 -9.95
N GLN A 117 5.36 1.51 -10.69
CA GLN A 117 4.51 1.22 -11.86
C GLN A 117 5.27 0.37 -12.90
N ARG A 118 6.50 0.77 -13.24
CA ARG A 118 7.34 0.04 -14.21
C ARG A 118 7.67 -1.37 -13.72
N LEU A 119 7.86 -1.55 -12.41
CA LEU A 119 8.09 -2.86 -11.81
C LEU A 119 6.90 -3.80 -12.06
N PHE A 120 5.67 -3.38 -11.77
CA PHE A 120 4.48 -4.20 -12.06
C PHE A 120 4.37 -4.54 -13.54
N GLN A 121 4.53 -3.54 -14.42
CA GLN A 121 4.43 -3.72 -15.86
C GLN A 121 5.48 -4.70 -16.41
N ALA A 122 6.71 -4.66 -15.88
CA ALA A 122 7.77 -5.60 -16.27
C ALA A 122 7.45 -7.05 -15.90
N HIS A 123 6.65 -7.27 -14.86
CA HIS A 123 6.13 -8.58 -14.46
C HIS A 123 4.80 -8.94 -15.13
N GLY A 124 4.36 -8.16 -16.12
CA GLY A 124 3.13 -8.43 -16.87
C GLY A 124 1.84 -8.12 -16.09
N VAL A 125 1.93 -7.28 -15.06
CA VAL A 125 0.77 -6.78 -14.31
C VAL A 125 0.44 -5.38 -14.83
N PRO A 126 -0.71 -5.19 -15.53
CA PRO A 126 -1.19 -3.85 -15.90
C PRO A 126 -1.27 -2.97 -14.66
N THR A 127 -0.91 -1.70 -14.76
CA THR A 127 -0.93 -0.81 -13.59
C THR A 127 -1.20 0.62 -14.01
N THR A 128 -2.25 1.18 -13.41
CA THR A 128 -2.61 2.59 -13.53
C THR A 128 -2.00 3.37 -12.38
N LYS A 129 -1.29 4.45 -12.69
CA LYS A 129 -0.71 5.37 -11.70
C LYS A 129 -1.51 6.65 -11.62
N VAL A 130 -1.79 7.09 -10.40
CA VAL A 130 -2.52 8.32 -10.15
C VAL A 130 -1.75 9.17 -9.16
N TYR A 131 -1.38 10.37 -9.58
CA TYR A 131 -0.84 11.40 -8.68
C TYR A 131 -2.00 12.16 -8.05
N THR A 132 -1.91 12.46 -6.74
CA THR A 132 -2.95 13.20 -6.02
C THR A 132 -3.16 14.62 -6.50
N LYS A 133 -2.18 15.26 -7.15
CA LYS A 133 -2.39 16.57 -7.79
C LYS A 133 -3.46 16.56 -8.89
N ASP A 134 -3.73 15.40 -9.47
CA ASP A 134 -4.59 15.24 -10.66
C ASP A 134 -6.02 14.78 -10.30
N VAL A 135 -6.27 14.46 -9.02
CA VAL A 135 -7.55 13.90 -8.54
C VAL A 135 -7.92 14.45 -7.16
N ASP A 136 -9.15 14.19 -6.70
CA ASP A 136 -9.60 14.50 -5.34
C ASP A 136 -9.76 13.23 -4.49
N VAL A 137 -10.10 13.43 -3.22
CA VAL A 137 -10.31 12.34 -2.25
C VAL A 137 -11.47 11.43 -2.64
N ASP A 138 -12.51 11.95 -3.29
CA ASP A 138 -13.66 11.17 -3.73
C ASP A 138 -13.29 10.23 -4.89
N THR A 139 -12.46 10.71 -5.81
CA THR A 139 -11.88 9.90 -6.89
C THR A 139 -10.94 8.83 -6.35
N PHE A 140 -10.09 9.16 -5.36
CA PHE A 140 -9.26 8.16 -4.69
C PHE A 140 -10.13 7.09 -4.00
N ARG A 141 -11.11 7.50 -3.20
CA ARG A 141 -12.01 6.62 -2.46
C ARG A 141 -12.72 5.65 -3.41
N SER A 142 -13.35 6.16 -4.46
CA SER A 142 -14.10 5.34 -5.42
C SER A 142 -13.22 4.33 -6.15
N ARG A 143 -12.07 4.76 -6.70
CA ARG A 143 -11.14 3.86 -7.40
C ARG A 143 -10.52 2.81 -6.47
N ALA A 144 -10.17 3.20 -5.25
CA ALA A 144 -9.63 2.25 -4.28
C ALA A 144 -10.67 1.21 -3.85
N ILE A 145 -11.92 1.63 -3.59
CA ILE A 145 -13.02 0.69 -3.28
C ILE A 145 -13.28 -0.25 -4.46
N GLU A 146 -13.34 0.27 -5.69
CA GLU A 146 -13.54 -0.53 -6.89
C GLU A 146 -12.46 -1.60 -7.00
N ALA A 147 -11.18 -1.24 -6.95
CA ALA A 147 -10.08 -2.20 -7.00
C ALA A 147 -10.14 -3.22 -5.85
N LEU A 148 -10.44 -2.78 -4.62
CA LEU A 148 -10.58 -3.68 -3.47
C LEU A 148 -11.79 -4.62 -3.57
N SER A 149 -12.80 -4.31 -4.38
CA SER A 149 -13.97 -5.15 -4.60
C SER A 149 -13.67 -6.40 -5.43
N HIS A 150 -12.54 -6.42 -6.15
CA HIS A 150 -12.04 -7.60 -6.87
C HIS A 150 -11.51 -8.66 -5.90
N CYS A 151 -12.43 -9.41 -5.27
CA CYS A 151 -12.10 -10.37 -4.21
C CYS A 151 -11.18 -11.51 -4.65
N ASP A 152 -11.01 -11.74 -5.95
CA ASP A 152 -10.05 -12.66 -6.56
C ASP A 152 -8.63 -12.08 -6.62
N SER A 153 -8.39 -10.90 -6.02
CA SER A 153 -7.11 -10.18 -6.06
C SER A 153 -6.60 -9.90 -7.48
N SER A 154 -7.50 -9.89 -8.49
CA SER A 154 -7.14 -9.49 -9.86
C SER A 154 -6.73 -8.01 -9.93
N GLN A 155 -7.23 -7.20 -8.99
CA GLN A 155 -6.79 -5.84 -8.76
C GLN A 155 -6.36 -5.60 -7.32
N GLY A 156 -5.62 -4.52 -7.10
CA GLY A 156 -5.11 -4.14 -5.79
C GLY A 156 -4.70 -2.68 -5.72
N VAL A 157 -4.59 -2.14 -4.51
CA VAL A 157 -4.26 -0.73 -4.28
C VAL A 157 -2.97 -0.64 -3.51
N LEU A 158 -2.04 0.17 -4.02
CA LEU A 158 -0.79 0.50 -3.34
C LEU A 158 -0.70 2.02 -3.21
N VAL A 159 -0.51 2.52 -2.00
CA VAL A 159 -0.39 3.95 -1.71
C VAL A 159 1.07 4.34 -1.51
N ASN A 160 1.44 5.52 -1.99
CA ASN A 160 2.67 6.21 -1.67
C ASN A 160 2.34 7.47 -0.90
N TYR A 161 2.85 7.58 0.32
CA TYR A 161 2.43 8.62 1.25
C TYR A 161 3.59 9.13 2.09
N LEU A 162 3.41 10.30 2.70
CA LEU A 162 4.36 10.83 3.65
C LEU A 162 4.22 10.08 4.98
N TYR A 163 5.27 9.37 5.38
CA TYR A 163 5.37 8.73 6.67
C TYR A 163 6.12 9.63 7.65
N THR A 164 5.57 9.78 8.86
CA THR A 164 6.14 10.65 9.89
C THR A 164 6.20 9.95 11.23
N TRP A 165 7.30 10.13 11.96
CA TRP A 165 7.40 9.70 13.36
C TRP A 165 8.26 10.65 14.17
N LYS A 166 8.14 10.56 15.49
CA LYS A 166 8.94 11.32 16.44
C LYS A 166 10.11 10.47 16.94
N SER A 167 11.32 10.99 16.84
CA SER A 167 12.54 10.46 17.44
C SER A 167 13.07 11.41 18.51
N ASP A 168 14.10 10.98 19.23
CA ASP A 168 14.83 11.84 20.19
C ASP A 168 15.47 13.07 19.52
N SER A 169 15.74 12.99 18.21
CA SER A 169 16.33 14.06 17.40
C SER A 169 15.32 14.97 16.70
N GLY A 170 14.01 14.73 16.87
CA GLY A 170 12.95 15.56 16.30
C GLY A 170 11.90 14.77 15.53
N VAL A 171 11.26 15.41 14.56
CA VAL A 171 10.27 14.77 13.67
C VAL A 171 10.99 14.30 12.42
N VAL A 172 10.94 13.01 12.14
CA VAL A 172 11.46 12.42 10.90
C VAL A 172 10.31 12.27 9.91
N ARG A 173 10.60 12.54 8.63
CA ARG A 173 9.65 12.50 7.52
C ARG A 173 10.30 11.80 6.33
N LEU A 174 9.62 10.81 5.76
CA LEU A 174 10.06 10.11 4.55
C LEU A 174 8.89 9.63 3.70
N GLY A 175 9.14 9.34 2.43
CA GLY A 175 8.15 8.67 1.59
C GLY A 175 8.06 7.19 1.92
N HIS A 176 6.84 6.66 2.02
CA HIS A 176 6.59 5.25 2.30
C HIS A 176 5.57 4.66 1.34
N PHE A 177 5.56 3.34 1.24
CA PHE A 177 4.67 2.57 0.39
C PHE A 177 4.02 1.47 1.20
N SER A 178 2.72 1.26 1.01
CA SER A 178 2.02 0.12 1.61
C SER A 178 0.76 -0.24 0.81
N PRO A 179 0.34 -1.51 0.80
CA PRO A 179 -0.94 -1.89 0.23
C PRO A 179 -2.12 -1.45 1.09
N LEU A 180 -3.27 -1.19 0.46
CA LEU A 180 -4.56 -1.18 1.14
C LEU A 180 -5.22 -2.55 0.93
N ALA A 181 -5.95 -3.02 1.94
CA ALA A 181 -6.51 -4.37 1.91
C ALA A 181 -7.99 -4.46 2.23
N ALA A 182 -8.61 -3.42 2.80
CA ALA A 182 -10.04 -3.40 3.06
C ALA A 182 -10.55 -1.96 3.17
N TYR A 183 -11.86 -1.80 3.05
CA TYR A 183 -12.55 -0.53 3.29
C TYR A 183 -13.80 -0.75 4.16
N HIS A 184 -13.92 0.05 5.21
CA HIS A 184 -15.07 0.06 6.10
C HIS A 184 -15.88 1.34 5.86
N ARG A 185 -17.12 1.16 5.38
CA ARG A 185 -17.96 2.24 4.86
C ARG A 185 -18.43 3.21 5.94
N ASP A 186 -18.88 2.70 7.08
CA ASP A 186 -19.56 3.53 8.08
C ASP A 186 -18.60 4.44 8.86
N THR A 187 -17.32 4.09 8.89
CA THR A 187 -16.25 4.93 9.48
C THR A 187 -15.38 5.62 8.44
N ASP A 188 -15.65 5.41 7.14
CA ASP A 188 -14.83 5.89 6.02
C ASP A 188 -13.31 5.62 6.20
N ARG A 189 -12.95 4.35 6.44
CA ARG A 189 -11.56 3.94 6.71
C ARG A 189 -11.07 2.87 5.75
N PHE A 190 -9.80 2.96 5.37
CA PHE A 190 -9.07 1.90 4.69
C PHE A 190 -8.18 1.14 5.68
N LEU A 191 -8.07 -0.17 5.49
CA LEU A 191 -7.09 -1.00 6.18
C LEU A 191 -5.75 -0.89 5.45
N LEU A 192 -4.81 -0.18 6.06
CA LEU A 192 -3.44 -0.04 5.61
C LEU A 192 -2.60 -1.20 6.14
N LEU A 193 -1.92 -1.89 5.22
CA LEU A 193 -0.98 -2.94 5.55
C LEU A 193 0.44 -2.36 5.63
N ASP A 194 0.78 -1.67 6.71
CA ASP A 194 2.06 -0.95 6.83
C ASP A 194 3.25 -1.91 6.74
N THR A 195 3.99 -1.83 5.64
CA THR A 195 5.13 -2.71 5.39
C THR A 195 6.38 -2.34 6.19
N TRP A 196 6.36 -1.27 6.98
CA TRP A 196 7.48 -0.90 7.84
C TRP A 196 7.81 -2.02 8.82
N TYR A 197 9.05 -2.08 9.32
CA TYR A 197 9.52 -3.21 10.17
C TYR A 197 8.70 -3.40 11.46
N GLU A 198 7.95 -2.38 11.90
CA GLU A 198 7.06 -2.43 13.05
C GLU A 198 5.76 -3.21 12.77
N GLY A 199 5.38 -3.36 11.50
CA GLY A 199 4.24 -4.18 11.06
C GLY A 199 2.89 -3.70 11.56
N ARG A 200 2.65 -2.38 11.49
CA ARG A 200 1.40 -1.77 11.95
C ARG A 200 0.29 -1.96 10.92
N VAL A 201 -0.52 -2.99 11.11
CA VAL A 201 -1.74 -3.16 10.31
C VAL A 201 -2.87 -2.39 10.96
N GLU A 202 -3.40 -1.38 10.28
CA GLU A 202 -4.25 -0.37 10.91
C GLU A 202 -5.28 0.28 10.00
N TRP A 203 -6.37 0.76 10.59
CA TRP A 203 -7.44 1.47 9.91
C TRP A 203 -7.20 2.99 9.92
N VAL A 204 -7.05 3.57 8.73
CA VAL A 204 -6.77 4.99 8.50
C VAL A 204 -7.96 5.65 7.83
N GLU A 205 -8.34 6.86 8.24
CA GLU A 205 -9.43 7.60 7.60
C GLU A 205 -9.08 7.94 6.14
N THR A 206 -10.07 7.93 5.26
CA THR A 206 -9.84 8.17 3.82
C THR A 206 -9.26 9.56 3.55
N ASN A 207 -9.82 10.60 4.17
CA ASN A 207 -9.33 11.98 4.02
C ASN A 207 -7.88 12.10 4.52
N GLU A 208 -7.62 11.45 5.66
CA GLU A 208 -6.30 11.43 6.27
C GLU A 208 -5.26 10.76 5.37
N MET A 209 -5.58 9.59 4.82
CA MET A 209 -4.72 8.88 3.87
C MET A 209 -4.47 9.74 2.62
N PHE A 210 -5.51 10.39 2.10
CA PHE A 210 -5.39 11.25 0.92
C PHE A 210 -4.49 12.47 1.17
N GLU A 211 -4.59 13.13 2.32
CA GLU A 211 -3.72 14.25 2.69
C GLU A 211 -2.24 13.83 2.73
N LEU A 212 -1.92 12.65 3.26
CA LEU A 212 -0.56 12.14 3.30
C LEU A 212 -0.01 11.83 1.89
N MET A 213 -0.85 11.38 0.97
CA MET A 213 -0.50 11.21 -0.44
C MET A 213 -0.43 12.54 -1.18
N ASN A 214 -1.19 13.57 -0.76
CA ASN A 214 -1.20 14.91 -1.36
C ASN A 214 -0.03 15.80 -0.88
N THR A 215 1.15 15.20 -0.82
CA THR A 215 2.41 15.83 -0.43
C THR A 215 3.44 15.66 -1.54
N SER A 216 4.29 16.66 -1.76
CA SER A 216 5.35 16.56 -2.77
C SER A 216 6.40 15.51 -2.37
N ASP A 217 6.81 14.69 -3.33
CA ASP A 217 7.95 13.80 -3.23
C ASP A 217 9.22 14.53 -3.72
N PRO A 218 10.22 14.75 -2.85
CA PRO A 218 11.42 15.50 -3.22
C PRO A 218 12.25 14.84 -4.32
N ASP A 219 12.15 13.53 -4.52
CA ASP A 219 12.91 12.82 -5.55
C ASP A 219 12.33 13.00 -6.96
N SER A 220 11.03 13.30 -7.04
CA SER A 220 10.30 13.40 -8.32
C SER A 220 9.67 14.78 -8.59
N ASP A 221 9.69 15.68 -7.61
CA ASP A 221 9.11 17.04 -7.64
C ASP A 221 7.64 17.07 -8.10
N ILE A 222 6.91 16.01 -7.73
CA ILE A 222 5.48 15.84 -7.98
C ILE A 222 4.83 15.30 -6.71
N THR A 223 3.52 15.47 -6.56
CA THR A 223 2.82 14.84 -5.44
C THR A 223 3.05 13.34 -5.45
N ARG A 224 2.97 12.70 -4.28
CA ARG A 224 2.81 11.26 -4.18
C ARG A 224 1.44 10.84 -4.74
N GLY A 225 0.98 9.63 -4.43
CA GLY A 225 -0.24 9.11 -5.02
C GLY A 225 -0.45 7.64 -4.76
N PHE A 226 -1.17 6.98 -5.67
CA PHE A 226 -1.48 5.57 -5.56
C PHE A 226 -1.40 4.87 -6.91
N LEU A 227 -1.29 3.55 -6.86
CA LEU A 227 -1.30 2.64 -7.99
C LEU A 227 -2.50 1.71 -7.85
N ILE A 228 -3.16 1.44 -8.97
CA ILE A 228 -4.10 0.32 -9.10
C ILE A 228 -3.41 -0.75 -9.95
N SER A 229 -3.03 -1.87 -9.33
CA SER A 229 -2.50 -3.04 -10.04
C SER A 229 -3.64 -3.82 -10.67
N GLY A 230 -3.39 -4.47 -11.81
CA GLY A 230 -4.38 -5.25 -12.55
C GLY A 230 -5.36 -4.42 -13.39
N LEU A 231 -5.16 -3.11 -13.48
CA LEU A 231 -5.98 -2.18 -14.26
C LEU A 231 -5.15 -1.56 -15.39
N GLU A 232 -5.62 -1.69 -16.62
CA GLU A 232 -5.07 -0.98 -17.79
C GLU A 232 -5.41 0.51 -17.73
N GLU A 233 -4.50 1.37 -18.23
CA GLU A 233 -4.71 2.83 -18.29
C GLU A 233 -5.86 3.23 -19.24
#